data_AF-A0A9W9V7K9-F1
#
_entry.id   AF-A0A9W9V7K9-F1
#
_cell.length_a   1.000
_cell.length_b   1.000
_cell.length_c   1.000
_cell.angle_alpha   90.00
_cell.angle_beta   90.00
_cell.angle_gamma   90.00
#
_symmetry.space_group_name_H-M   'P 1'
#
loop_
_entity.id
_entity.type
_entity.pdbx_description
1 polymer ?
#
loop_
_entity_poly.entity_id
_entity_poly.type
_entity_poly.pdbx_seq_one_letter_code
_entity_poly.pdbx_strand_id
1 'polypeptide(L)'
;MASQSLARLTLFTRAGCGLCDTAKHTVIQLQKRRPFEYVEKDIMDAKNKLWKDVYEFDVPVLHAQSVKNGLPKEAELSDARKLFHRWTEQEVEKLVDEAEK
;
A
#
# COMPACT_ATOMS: atom_id res chain seq x y z
N MET A 1 5.94 -4.83 24.58
CA MET A 1 4.52 -4.74 24.16
C MET A 1 4.52 -4.33 22.70
N ALA A 2 4.47 -5.30 21.77
CA ALA A 2 4.42 -4.98 20.34
C ALA A 2 2.96 -4.66 19.99
N SER A 3 2.67 -3.39 19.70
CA SER A 3 1.44 -3.01 19.02
C SER A 3 1.43 -3.72 17.68
N GLN A 4 0.81 -4.90 17.65
CA GLN A 4 0.66 -5.72 16.46
C GLN A 4 -0.42 -5.05 15.62
N SER A 5 0.02 -4.20 14.71
CA SER A 5 -0.85 -3.57 13.75
C SER A 5 -1.52 -4.62 12.89
N LEU A 6 -2.83 -4.48 12.74
CA LEU A 6 -3.63 -5.48 12.04
C LEU A 6 -3.80 -5.14 10.56
N ALA A 7 -3.21 -4.04 10.10
CA ALA A 7 -3.21 -3.64 8.71
C ALA A 7 -1.81 -3.69 8.09
N ARG A 8 -1.77 -4.14 6.83
CA ARG A 8 -0.60 -4.15 5.96
C ARG A 8 -0.86 -3.33 4.72
N LEU A 9 -0.08 -2.28 4.54
CA LEU A 9 -0.05 -1.41 3.38
C LEU A 9 1.09 -1.81 2.44
N THR A 10 0.77 -2.06 1.17
CA THR A 10 1.75 -2.31 0.11
C THR A 10 1.66 -1.20 -0.94
N LEU A 11 2.72 -0.40 -1.07
CA LEU A 11 2.82 0.65 -2.06
C LEU A 11 3.57 0.13 -3.28
N PHE A 12 2.90 0.13 -4.43
CA PHE A 12 3.51 -0.11 -5.73
C PHE A 12 4.04 1.21 -6.28
N THR A 13 5.33 1.22 -6.54
CA THR A 13 6.07 2.41 -6.96
C THR A 13 7.01 2.09 -8.11
N ARG A 14 7.52 3.13 -8.78
CA ARG A 14 8.55 3.04 -9.81
C ARG A 14 9.55 4.18 -9.66
N ALA A 15 10.76 3.95 -10.14
CA ALA A 15 11.75 5.02 -10.28
C ALA A 15 11.27 6.11 -11.27
N GLY A 16 11.52 7.38 -10.93
CA GLY A 16 11.23 8.53 -11.79
C GLY A 16 9.77 9.01 -11.79
N CYS A 17 8.99 8.72 -10.74
CA CYS A 17 7.61 9.15 -10.62
C CYS A 17 7.39 10.11 -9.44
N GLY A 18 7.18 11.40 -9.70
CA GLY A 18 6.96 12.39 -8.62
C GLY A 18 5.70 12.16 -7.78
N LEU A 19 4.69 11.47 -8.33
CA LEU A 19 3.50 11.06 -7.57
C LEU A 19 3.84 9.97 -6.54
N CYS A 20 4.77 9.07 -6.87
CA CYS A 20 5.24 8.04 -5.94
C CYS A 20 5.94 8.63 -4.72
N ASP A 21 6.76 9.67 -4.91
CA ASP A 21 7.45 10.33 -3.79
C ASP A 21 6.44 10.97 -2.83
N THR A 22 5.41 11.62 -3.37
CA THR A 22 4.32 12.21 -2.57
C THR A 22 3.56 11.12 -1.80
N ALA A 23 3.16 10.06 -2.50
CA ALA A 23 2.46 8.93 -1.91
C ALA A 23 3.27 8.27 -0.77
N LYS A 24 4.56 8.02 -1.01
CA LYS A 24 5.48 7.47 -0.01
C LYS A 24 5.59 8.37 1.21
N HIS A 25 5.72 9.69 1.00
CA HIS A 25 5.78 10.64 2.09
C HIS A 25 4.51 10.60 2.95
N THR A 26 3.34 10.63 2.32
CA THR A 26 2.03 10.51 2.98
C THR A 26 1.94 9.26 3.85
N VAL A 27 2.32 8.09 3.30
CA VAL A 27 2.23 6.82 4.04
C VAL A 27 3.21 6.79 5.20
N ILE A 28 4.46 7.26 5.02
CA ILE A 28 5.46 7.33 6.10
C ILE A 28 5.01 8.29 7.21
N GLN A 29 4.40 9.43 6.88
CA GLN A 29 3.86 10.36 7.88
C GLN A 29 2.74 9.73 8.68
N LEU A 30 1.82 9.01 8.02
CA LEU A 30 0.76 8.29 8.70
C LEU A 30 1.33 7.16 9.58
N GLN A 31 2.36 6.44 9.10
CA GLN A 31 3.00 5.35 9.85
C GLN A 31 3.61 5.83 11.18
N LYS A 32 4.09 7.07 11.23
CA LYS A 32 4.57 7.68 12.49
C LYS A 32 3.46 7.89 13.51
N ARG A 33 2.23 8.13 13.04
CA ARG A 33 1.04 8.35 13.89
C ARG A 33 0.37 7.03 14.25
N ARG A 34 0.28 6.10 13.30
CA ARG A 34 -0.35 4.79 13.44
C ARG A 34 0.65 3.71 13.05
N PRO A 35 1.01 2.80 13.96
CA PRO A 35 1.82 1.66 13.56
C PRO A 35 1.00 0.80 12.61
N PHE A 36 1.54 0.50 11.43
CA PHE A 36 1.07 -0.52 10.48
C PHE A 36 2.23 -1.10 9.71
N GLU A 37 2.01 -2.28 9.13
CA GLU A 37 3.02 -2.90 8.30
C GLU A 37 3.05 -2.21 6.94
N TYR A 38 4.18 -1.61 6.58
CA TYR A 38 4.34 -0.90 5.32
C TYR A 38 5.40 -1.59 4.46
N VAL A 39 5.04 -1.89 3.21
CA VAL A 39 5.88 -2.58 2.24
C VAL A 39 5.91 -1.80 0.95
N GLU A 40 7.11 -1.54 0.43
CA GLU A 40 7.29 -0.92 -0.88
C GLU A 40 7.62 -2.00 -1.91
N LYS A 41 6.96 -1.92 -3.07
CA LYS A 41 7.16 -2.87 -4.16
C LYS A 41 7.45 -2.11 -5.44
N ASP A 42 8.69 -2.20 -5.89
CA ASP A 42 9.09 -1.61 -7.17
C ASP A 42 8.55 -2.47 -8.31
N ILE A 43 7.66 -1.90 -9.13
CA ILE A 43 7.12 -2.58 -10.31
C ILE A 43 8.17 -2.70 -11.43
N MET A 44 9.25 -1.91 -11.39
CA MET A 44 10.34 -1.99 -12.37
C MET A 44 11.28 -3.18 -12.11
N ASP A 45 11.19 -3.82 -10.94
CA ASP A 45 11.99 -5.00 -10.62
C ASP A 45 11.59 -6.18 -11.53
N ALA A 46 12.59 -6.94 -12.00
CA ALA A 46 12.37 -8.11 -12.85
C ALA A 46 11.49 -9.18 -12.18
N LYS A 47 11.44 -9.21 -10.84
CA LYS A 47 10.57 -10.10 -10.06
C LYS A 47 9.10 -9.68 -10.08
N ASN A 48 8.82 -8.41 -10.36
CA ASN A 48 7.49 -7.82 -10.30
C ASN A 48 6.94 -7.44 -11.70
N LYS A 49 7.46 -8.06 -12.77
CA LYS A 49 7.00 -7.82 -14.15
C LYS A 49 5.50 -7.93 -14.34
N LEU A 50 4.83 -8.83 -13.60
CA LEU A 50 3.38 -8.95 -13.60
C LEU A 50 2.71 -7.64 -13.16
N TRP A 51 3.18 -7.05 -12.05
CA TRP A 51 2.67 -5.77 -11.54
C TRP A 51 3.05 -4.61 -12.42
N LYS A 52 4.19 -4.70 -13.13
CA LYS A 52 4.57 -3.71 -14.14
C LYS A 52 3.50 -3.62 -15.22
N ASP A 53 3.14 -4.73 -15.85
CA ASP A 53 2.17 -4.76 -16.95
C ASP A 53 0.79 -4.24 -16.51
N VAL A 54 0.38 -4.58 -15.28
CA VAL A 54 -0.92 -4.17 -14.73
C VAL A 54 -0.94 -2.72 -14.24
N TYR A 55 0.16 -2.20 -13.67
CA TYR A 55 0.19 -0.90 -12.99
C TYR A 55 1.15 0.12 -13.62
N GLU A 56 1.78 -0.16 -14.76
CA GLU A 56 2.74 0.76 -15.40
C GLU A 56 2.15 2.14 -15.71
N PHE A 57 0.85 2.21 -15.96
CA PHE A 57 0.14 3.47 -16.23
C PHE A 57 -0.55 4.06 -15.00
N ASP A 58 -0.81 3.26 -13.98
CA ASP A 58 -1.64 3.63 -12.83
C ASP A 58 -0.86 3.84 -11.51
N VAL A 59 0.47 3.73 -11.53
CA VAL A 59 1.31 4.06 -10.37
C VAL A 59 1.25 5.55 -10.00
N PRO A 60 1.21 5.90 -8.70
CA PRO A 60 1.33 5.02 -7.54
C PRO A 60 0.03 4.27 -7.21
N VAL A 61 0.15 3.02 -6.75
CA VAL A 61 -0.99 2.20 -6.30
C VAL A 61 -0.73 1.73 -4.87
N LEU A 62 -1.69 1.94 -3.97
CA LEU A 62 -1.58 1.53 -2.57
C LEU A 62 -2.62 0.46 -2.27
N HIS A 63 -2.18 -0.69 -1.79
CA HIS A 63 -3.04 -1.76 -1.31
C HIS A 63 -3.04 -1.80 0.21
N ALA A 64 -4.21 -1.83 0.86
CA ALA A 64 -4.35 -2.20 2.26
C ALA A 64 -4.99 -3.58 2.40
N GLN A 65 -4.47 -4.34 3.34
CA GLN A 65 -4.98 -5.66 3.71
C GLN A 65 -5.01 -5.83 5.21
N SER A 66 -5.94 -6.64 5.70
CA SER A 66 -5.99 -7.05 7.11
C SER A 66 -5.09 -8.25 7.35
N VAL A 67 -4.21 -8.15 8.35
CA VAL A 67 -3.40 -9.25 8.88
C VAL A 67 -4.22 -10.15 9.83
N LYS A 68 -5.41 -9.68 10.26
CA LYS A 68 -6.24 -10.30 11.31
C LYS A 68 -6.90 -11.62 10.90
N ASN A 69 -7.14 -11.84 9.60
CA ASN A 69 -8.08 -12.86 9.12
C ASN A 69 -7.50 -13.97 8.25
N GLY A 70 -6.19 -14.27 8.32
CA GLY A 70 -5.62 -15.35 7.51
C GLY A 70 -5.83 -15.17 6.00
N LEU A 71 -6.18 -13.96 5.56
CA LEU A 71 -6.21 -13.55 4.17
C LEU A 71 -4.83 -13.87 3.57
N PRO A 72 -4.77 -14.33 2.32
CA PRO A 72 -3.52 -14.72 1.70
C PRO A 72 -2.49 -13.59 1.85
N LYS A 73 -1.23 -13.95 2.14
CA LYS A 73 -0.10 -12.99 2.25
C LYS A 73 0.12 -12.17 0.98
N GLU A 74 -0.60 -12.50 -0.09
CA GLU A 74 -0.57 -11.86 -1.39
C GLU A 74 -1.87 -11.08 -1.58
N ALA A 75 -1.71 -9.80 -1.95
CA ALA A 75 -2.84 -8.94 -2.30
C ALA A 75 -3.53 -9.49 -3.54
N GLU A 76 -4.54 -10.34 -3.37
CA GLU A 76 -5.49 -10.66 -4.43
C GLU A 76 -6.10 -9.33 -4.90
N LEU A 77 -6.06 -9.10 -6.22
CA LEU A 77 -6.55 -7.87 -6.85
C LEU A 77 -8.03 -7.59 -6.50
N SER A 78 -8.78 -8.60 -6.08
CA SER A 78 -10.23 -8.54 -5.88
C SER A 78 -10.64 -8.14 -4.46
N ASP A 79 -9.83 -8.46 -3.46
CA ASP A 79 -10.18 -8.32 -2.03
C ASP A 79 -9.38 -7.23 -1.30
N ALA A 80 -8.20 -6.86 -1.83
CA ALA A 80 -7.42 -5.78 -1.23
C ALA A 80 -8.08 -4.42 -1.50
N ARG A 81 -8.17 -3.57 -0.46
CA ARG A 81 -8.60 -2.18 -0.60
C ARG A 81 -7.51 -1.40 -1.33
N LYS A 82 -7.82 -0.78 -2.47
CA LYS A 82 -6.83 -0.10 -3.31
C LYS A 82 -7.11 1.38 -3.45
N LEU A 83 -6.06 2.19 -3.41
CA LEU A 83 -6.07 3.58 -3.83
C LEU A 83 -5.19 3.72 -5.07
N PHE A 84 -5.69 4.45 -6.06
CA PHE A 84 -5.01 4.70 -7.33
C PHE A 84 -4.74 6.20 -7.49
N HIS A 85 -3.69 6.52 -8.25
CA HIS A 85 -3.32 7.87 -8.70
C HIS A 85 -2.91 8.83 -7.59
N ARG A 86 -3.87 9.32 -6.81
CA ARG A 86 -3.67 10.35 -5.79
C ARG A 86 -4.64 10.11 -4.65
N TRP A 87 -4.08 10.06 -3.45
CA TRP A 87 -4.83 9.97 -2.21
C TRP A 87 -4.27 10.93 -1.18
N THR A 88 -5.10 11.24 -0.20
CA THR A 88 -4.77 12.05 0.97
C THR A 88 -4.41 11.16 2.17
N GLU A 89 -3.77 11.73 3.18
CA GLU A 89 -3.48 11.03 4.45
C GLU A 89 -4.76 10.45 5.09
N GLN A 90 -5.88 11.18 4.97
CA GLN A 90 -7.18 10.76 5.49
C GLN A 90 -7.73 9.52 4.77
N GLU A 91 -7.55 9.44 3.44
CA GLU A 91 -7.98 8.27 2.69
C GLU A 91 -7.15 7.04 3.05
N VAL A 92 -5.84 7.20 3.21
CA VAL A 92 -4.96 6.10 3.68
C VAL A 92 -5.33 5.69 5.09
N GLU A 93 -5.58 6.65 5.99
CA GLU A 93 -6.01 6.35 7.36
C GLU A 93 -7.32 5.57 7.38
N LYS A 94 -8.30 6.00 6.59
CA LYS A 94 -9.57 5.29 6.46
C LYS A 94 -9.38 3.89 5.90
N LEU A 95 -8.51 3.72 4.91
CA LEU A 95 -8.14 2.45 4.32
C LEU A 95 -7.55 1.49 5.35
N VAL A 96 -6.67 2.00 6.21
CA VAL A 96 -6.06 1.27 7.33
C VAL A 96 -7.12 0.91 8.37
N ASP A 97 -7.97 1.86 8.78
CA ASP A 97 -9.04 1.63 9.74
C ASP A 97 -10.01 0.55 9.26
N GLU A 98 -10.41 0.60 7.98
CA GLU A 98 -11.23 -0.43 7.34
C GLU A 98 -10.51 -1.80 7.24
N ALA A 99 -9.18 -1.82 7.15
CA ALA A 99 -8.40 -3.04 7.16
C ALA A 99 -8.17 -3.60 8.56
N GLU A 100 -8.14 -2.77 9.61
CA GLU A 100 -7.99 -3.23 11.01
C GLU A 100 -9.30 -3.72 11.65
N LYS A 101 -10.43 -3.27 11.11
CA LYS A 101 -11.79 -3.60 11.58
C LYS A 101 -12.13 -5.06 11.35
#